data_AF-A0A1M6K1T0-F1
#
_entry.id   AF-A0A1M6K1T0-F1
#
_cell.length_a   1.000
_cell.length_b   1.000
_cell.length_c   1.000
_cell.angle_alpha   90.00
_cell.angle_beta   90.00
_cell.angle_gamma   90.00
#
_symmetry.space_group_name_H-M   'P 1'
#
loop_
_entity.id
_entity.type
_entity.pdbx_description
1 polymer ?
#
loop_
_entity_poly.entity_id
_entity_poly.type
_entity_poly.pdbx_seq_one_letter_code
_entity_poly.pdbx_strand_id
1 'polypeptide(L)'
;MLSDYPQIPIDPHTFAGMTFRVRYPKILNDVLASNLYPDTLSQRLEKLKTSLETLTITRIHEHNPLWETFYQQYEGQLLPSLPFFDAEVYLFAYILHLVDYDSLGIDPFSQIKAQDLNQNVAALAPNLLASQTWDTQDFVLHSLHGNKSDLSQLKSGSELDIKLLLDDRAALVHDCEAATHVDVVLDNAGMELFSDLLLVNHLVERYGHEVKLHFKSAPIFVSDVIREDIGALLDTLLENKAGAFAQSLQNKIDRQQIILQHHPIWTSPTHYTQLPEGLITPHALLLSKGDANYRRFFEDRVIPPTQPSAPLCSYLTHPTYCIRTLKSDIQTGLSASQSELLDLQEPDWKVSGKNAVIQMLH
;
A
#
# COMPACT_ATOMS: atom_id res chain seq x y z
N MET A 1 21.10 9.86 -9.86
CA MET A 1 20.50 8.50 -9.90
C MET A 1 19.99 8.15 -8.51
N LEU A 2 19.06 7.20 -8.35
CA LEU A 2 18.59 6.78 -7.02
C LEU A 2 19.74 6.29 -6.14
N SER A 3 20.71 5.57 -6.73
CA SER A 3 21.92 5.06 -6.06
C SER A 3 22.79 6.11 -5.35
N ASP A 4 22.60 7.40 -5.66
CA ASP A 4 23.39 8.49 -5.07
C ASP A 4 22.89 8.85 -3.65
N TYR A 5 21.72 8.36 -3.26
CA TYR A 5 21.11 8.62 -1.95
C TYR A 5 21.20 7.37 -1.06
N PRO A 6 21.49 7.50 0.24
CA PRO A 6 21.52 6.36 1.15
C PRO A 6 20.11 5.80 1.38
N GLN A 7 20.00 4.50 1.69
CA GLN A 7 18.75 3.92 2.16
C GLN A 7 18.39 4.44 3.56
N ILE A 8 17.11 4.48 3.92
CA ILE A 8 16.65 4.94 5.24
C ILE A 8 17.03 3.90 6.31
N PRO A 9 17.82 4.26 7.35
CA PRO A 9 18.15 3.34 8.44
C PRO A 9 17.03 3.28 9.50
N ILE A 10 17.05 2.24 10.34
CA ILE A 10 16.21 2.17 11.55
C ILE A 10 16.89 2.95 12.68
N ASP A 11 16.77 4.28 12.64
CA ASP A 11 17.32 5.16 13.68
C ASP A 11 16.28 5.40 14.80
N PRO A 12 16.62 5.22 16.10
CA PRO A 12 15.70 5.39 17.23
C PRO A 12 14.98 6.74 17.35
N HIS A 13 15.49 7.79 16.71
CA HIS A 13 14.93 9.15 16.72
C HIS A 13 14.10 9.48 15.47
N THR A 14 13.95 8.52 14.56
CA THR A 14 13.19 8.66 13.32
C THR A 14 11.86 7.93 13.39
N PHE A 15 11.02 8.17 12.38
CA PHE A 15 9.78 7.42 12.22
C PHE A 15 10.02 5.92 12.03
N ALA A 16 11.09 5.51 11.32
CA ALA A 16 11.48 4.12 11.19
C ALA A 16 11.76 3.46 12.55
N GLY A 17 12.55 4.12 13.41
CA GLY A 17 12.83 3.62 14.76
C GLY A 17 11.60 3.59 15.68
N MET A 18 10.70 4.58 15.58
CA MET A 18 9.42 4.57 16.29
C MET A 18 8.53 3.41 15.84
N THR A 19 8.43 3.19 14.53
CA THR A 19 7.68 2.06 13.95
C THR A 19 8.23 0.74 14.48
N PHE A 20 9.55 0.58 14.49
CA PHE A 20 10.20 -0.61 15.00
C PHE A 20 9.90 -0.88 16.49
N ARG A 21 10.03 0.15 17.33
CA ARG A 21 9.92 0.03 18.80
C ARG A 21 8.50 0.01 19.32
N VAL A 22 7.55 0.55 18.57
CA VAL A 22 6.16 0.75 19.04
C VAL A 22 5.16 0.01 18.17
N ARG A 23 5.21 0.19 16.84
CA ARG A 23 4.17 -0.33 15.94
C ARG A 23 4.30 -1.84 15.73
N TYR A 24 5.49 -2.38 15.50
CA TYR A 24 5.63 -3.83 15.32
C TYR A 24 5.25 -4.65 16.58
N PRO A 25 5.66 -4.26 17.81
CA PRO A 25 5.14 -4.92 19.01
C PRO A 25 3.63 -4.84 19.16
N LYS A 26 3.00 -3.71 18.79
CA LYS A 26 1.54 -3.57 18.78
C LYS A 26 0.91 -4.54 17.79
N ILE A 27 1.39 -4.60 16.55
CA ILE A 27 0.89 -5.52 15.53
C ILE A 27 0.95 -6.97 16.03
N LEU A 28 2.07 -7.39 16.62
CA LEU A 28 2.20 -8.73 17.19
C LEU A 28 1.21 -8.98 18.33
N ASN A 29 0.98 -8.00 19.22
CA ASN A 29 -0.04 -8.10 20.26
C ASN A 29 -1.45 -8.25 19.69
N ASP A 30 -1.78 -7.50 18.63
CA ASP A 30 -3.09 -7.57 17.98
C ASP A 30 -3.31 -8.96 17.33
N VAL A 31 -2.27 -9.50 16.67
CA VAL A 31 -2.30 -10.87 16.12
C VAL A 31 -2.45 -11.91 17.22
N LEU A 32 -1.75 -11.78 18.34
CA LEU A 32 -1.86 -12.69 19.49
C LEU A 32 -3.25 -12.64 20.13
N ALA A 33 -3.84 -11.44 20.25
CA ALA A 33 -5.17 -11.25 20.82
C ALA A 33 -6.30 -11.80 19.92
N SER A 34 -6.03 -12.03 18.64
CA SER A 34 -7.00 -12.54 17.66
C SER A 34 -7.47 -13.97 17.94
N ASN A 35 -6.67 -14.76 18.69
CA ASN A 35 -6.87 -16.19 18.94
C ASN A 35 -7.06 -17.03 17.64
N LEU A 36 -6.48 -16.59 16.53
CA LEU A 36 -6.53 -17.30 15.25
C LEU A 36 -5.69 -18.59 15.22
N TYR A 37 -4.70 -18.69 16.10
CA TYR A 37 -3.67 -19.73 16.05
C TYR A 37 -3.62 -20.57 17.32
N PRO A 38 -3.26 -21.86 17.21
CA PRO A 38 -3.02 -22.70 18.38
C PRO A 38 -1.84 -22.19 19.21
N ASP A 39 -1.83 -22.53 20.50
CA ASP A 39 -0.82 -22.09 21.47
C ASP A 39 0.63 -22.25 20.99
N THR A 40 0.92 -23.32 20.26
CA THR A 40 2.27 -23.59 19.73
C THR A 40 2.77 -22.52 18.77
N LEU A 41 1.90 -21.98 17.91
CA LEU A 41 2.26 -20.92 16.97
C LEU A 41 2.22 -19.55 17.65
N SER A 42 1.25 -19.33 18.54
CA SER A 42 1.17 -18.11 19.36
C SER A 42 2.44 -17.93 20.23
N GLN A 43 3.02 -19.01 20.76
CA GLN A 43 4.30 -18.96 21.49
C GLN A 43 5.48 -18.53 20.60
N ARG A 44 5.48 -18.88 19.30
CA ARG A 44 6.52 -18.42 18.35
C ARG A 44 6.43 -16.90 18.13
N LEU A 45 5.21 -16.37 17.99
CA LEU A 45 4.97 -14.93 17.87
C LEU A 45 5.33 -14.16 19.15
N GLU A 46 5.00 -14.71 20.33
CA GLU A 46 5.43 -14.10 21.60
C GLU A 46 6.95 -14.06 21.72
N LYS A 47 7.64 -15.13 21.32
CA LYS A 47 9.11 -15.15 21.27
C LYS A 47 9.63 -14.04 20.35
N LEU A 48 9.11 -13.93 19.13
CA LEU A 48 9.46 -12.85 18.18
C LEU A 48 9.26 -11.48 18.82
N LYS A 49 8.11 -11.22 19.47
CA LYS A 49 7.81 -9.95 20.12
C LYS A 49 8.88 -9.53 21.13
N THR A 50 9.35 -10.48 21.94
CA THR A 50 10.39 -10.22 22.95
C THR A 50 11.80 -10.16 22.37
N SER A 51 12.01 -10.61 21.13
CA SER A 51 13.32 -10.72 20.50
C SER A 51 13.50 -9.87 19.24
N LEU A 52 12.62 -8.90 18.95
CA LEU A 52 12.70 -8.08 17.73
C LEU A 52 14.08 -7.42 17.55
N GLU A 53 14.64 -6.83 18.62
CA GLU A 53 15.95 -6.16 18.59
C GLU A 53 17.13 -7.12 18.39
N THR A 54 16.93 -8.41 18.62
CA THR A 54 17.95 -9.46 18.48
C THR A 54 17.63 -10.46 17.38
N LEU A 55 16.57 -10.23 16.60
CA LEU A 55 16.18 -11.10 15.50
C LEU A 55 17.30 -11.10 14.47
N THR A 56 17.82 -12.28 14.16
CA THR A 56 18.82 -12.47 13.11
C THR A 56 18.12 -12.88 11.83
N ILE A 57 18.55 -12.35 10.69
CA ILE A 57 18.01 -12.71 9.38
C ILE A 57 18.41 -14.15 9.05
N THR A 58 17.41 -14.96 8.71
CA THR A 58 17.55 -16.36 8.33
C THR A 58 16.79 -16.63 7.05
N ARG A 59 17.20 -17.65 6.30
CA ARG A 59 16.47 -18.09 5.09
C ARG A 59 15.16 -18.75 5.48
N ILE A 60 14.05 -18.06 5.19
CA ILE A 60 12.66 -18.58 5.34
C ILE A 60 12.01 -18.89 3.99
N HIS A 61 12.59 -18.39 2.89
CA HIS A 61 12.16 -18.66 1.53
C HIS A 61 13.25 -19.43 0.77
N GLU A 62 13.15 -20.76 0.77
CA GLU A 62 14.06 -21.60 0.01
C GLU A 62 13.79 -21.46 -1.50
N HIS A 63 14.85 -21.35 -2.30
CA HIS A 63 14.79 -21.32 -3.76
C HIS A 63 13.94 -20.19 -4.38
N ASN A 64 13.66 -19.11 -3.65
CA ASN A 64 12.94 -17.95 -4.18
C ASN A 64 13.93 -16.90 -4.73
N PRO A 65 13.99 -16.69 -6.07
CA PRO A 65 14.96 -15.77 -6.67
C PRO A 65 14.75 -14.31 -6.27
N LEU A 66 13.54 -13.91 -5.86
CA LEU A 66 13.26 -12.54 -5.41
C LEU A 66 13.85 -12.21 -4.05
N TRP A 67 14.26 -13.22 -3.28
CA TRP A 67 14.88 -13.07 -1.96
C TRP A 67 16.37 -13.37 -1.95
N GLU A 68 16.91 -13.94 -3.03
CA GLU A 68 18.29 -14.43 -3.03
C GLU A 68 19.30 -13.30 -2.83
N THR A 69 19.15 -12.17 -3.53
CA THR A 69 20.00 -10.99 -3.33
C THR A 69 19.90 -10.44 -1.91
N PHE A 70 18.69 -10.42 -1.34
CA PHE A 70 18.46 -9.99 0.05
C PHE A 70 19.22 -10.88 1.03
N TYR A 71 19.14 -12.22 0.89
CA TYR A 71 19.84 -13.13 1.78
C TYR A 71 21.36 -13.07 1.60
N GLN A 72 21.85 -12.97 0.37
CA GLN A 72 23.29 -12.77 0.12
C GLN A 72 23.85 -11.55 0.83
N GLN A 73 23.03 -10.50 0.95
CA GLN A 73 23.43 -9.26 1.59
C GLN A 73 23.26 -9.29 3.11
N TYR A 74 22.16 -9.83 3.63
CA TYR A 74 21.73 -9.60 5.01
C TYR A 74 21.64 -10.85 5.90
N GLU A 75 21.77 -12.07 5.36
CA GLU A 75 21.73 -13.28 6.17
C GLU A 75 22.77 -13.24 7.30
N GLY A 76 22.35 -13.62 8.51
CA GLY A 76 23.20 -13.56 9.72
C GLY A 76 23.33 -12.17 10.35
N GLN A 77 22.80 -11.11 9.74
CA GLN A 77 22.74 -9.78 10.35
C GLN A 77 21.51 -9.63 11.27
N LEU A 78 21.51 -8.60 12.12
CA LEU A 78 20.37 -8.29 12.98
C LEU A 78 19.33 -7.48 12.21
N LEU A 79 18.04 -7.77 12.41
CA LEU A 79 16.93 -7.04 11.77
C LEU A 79 17.05 -5.52 11.89
N PRO A 80 17.38 -4.92 13.06
CA PRO A 80 17.51 -3.46 13.18
C PRO A 80 18.70 -2.86 12.42
N SER A 81 19.66 -3.67 11.94
CA SER A 81 20.80 -3.15 11.15
C SER A 81 20.51 -3.05 9.66
N LEU A 82 19.36 -3.56 9.22
CA LEU A 82 18.92 -3.45 7.83
C LEU A 82 18.36 -2.05 7.54
N PRO A 83 18.30 -1.66 6.25
CA PRO A 83 17.44 -0.56 5.82
C PRO A 83 15.98 -0.80 6.22
N PHE A 84 15.25 0.28 6.45
CA PHE A 84 13.91 0.23 7.03
C PHE A 84 12.94 -0.59 6.18
N PHE A 85 12.87 -0.36 4.87
CA PHE A 85 12.03 -1.14 3.97
C PHE A 85 12.35 -2.62 3.96
N ASP A 86 13.63 -2.97 3.85
CA ASP A 86 14.12 -4.35 3.81
C ASP A 86 13.79 -5.11 5.10
N ALA A 87 14.00 -4.46 6.25
CA ALA A 87 13.64 -5.00 7.55
C ALA A 87 12.13 -5.21 7.70
N GLU A 88 11.33 -4.24 7.24
CA GLU A 88 9.87 -4.32 7.35
C GLU A 88 9.30 -5.45 6.50
N VAL A 89 9.71 -5.55 5.23
CA VAL A 89 9.28 -6.62 4.32
C VAL A 89 9.66 -7.99 4.88
N TYR A 90 10.91 -8.14 5.37
CA TYR A 90 11.34 -9.39 6.00
C TYR A 90 10.53 -9.71 7.26
N LEU A 91 10.23 -8.72 8.11
CA LEU A 91 9.46 -8.95 9.34
C LEU A 91 8.07 -9.50 9.04
N PHE A 92 7.36 -8.94 8.06
CA PHE A 92 6.05 -9.46 7.66
C PHE A 92 6.13 -10.88 7.08
N ALA A 93 7.11 -11.13 6.21
CA ALA A 93 7.36 -12.48 5.70
C ALA A 93 7.71 -13.48 6.84
N TYR A 94 8.48 -13.04 7.83
CA TYR A 94 8.85 -13.84 8.99
C TYR A 94 7.65 -14.12 9.90
N ILE A 95 6.72 -13.17 10.07
CA ILE A 95 5.45 -13.41 10.78
C ILE A 95 4.66 -14.52 10.08
N LEU A 96 4.52 -14.46 8.75
CA LEU A 96 3.84 -15.50 7.98
C LEU A 96 4.51 -16.87 8.12
N HIS A 97 5.85 -16.90 8.13
CA HIS A 97 6.61 -18.12 8.37
C HIS A 97 6.33 -18.70 9.77
N LEU A 98 6.31 -17.87 10.82
CA LEU A 98 6.09 -18.35 12.19
C LEU A 98 4.70 -18.94 12.42
N VAL A 99 3.69 -18.42 11.71
CA VAL A 99 2.30 -18.89 11.80
C VAL A 99 1.97 -19.98 10.77
N ASP A 100 2.98 -20.52 10.08
CA ASP A 100 2.84 -21.58 9.08
C ASP A 100 1.79 -21.21 7.99
N TYR A 101 1.80 -19.95 7.53
CA TYR A 101 0.81 -19.40 6.58
C TYR A 101 0.68 -20.24 5.31
N ASP A 102 1.78 -20.70 4.71
CA ASP A 102 1.75 -21.50 3.47
C ASP A 102 0.96 -22.80 3.61
N SER A 103 0.89 -23.35 4.82
CA SER A 103 0.13 -24.58 5.10
C SER A 103 -1.30 -24.30 5.59
N LEU A 104 -1.49 -23.24 6.38
CA LEU A 104 -2.78 -22.95 7.01
C LEU A 104 -3.68 -22.02 6.18
N GLY A 105 -3.10 -21.11 5.40
CA GLY A 105 -3.81 -20.08 4.64
C GLY A 105 -4.56 -19.07 5.52
N ILE A 106 -4.25 -18.99 6.82
CA ILE A 106 -4.92 -18.07 7.75
C ILE A 106 -4.16 -16.74 7.73
N ASP A 107 -4.80 -15.67 7.26
CA ASP A 107 -4.21 -14.33 7.31
C ASP A 107 -4.17 -13.83 8.78
N PRO A 108 -2.98 -13.58 9.37
CA PRO A 108 -2.86 -13.07 10.75
C PRO A 108 -3.50 -11.69 10.95
N PHE A 109 -3.73 -10.93 9.89
CA PHE A 109 -4.28 -9.59 9.92
C PHE A 109 -5.76 -9.52 9.50
N SER A 110 -6.35 -10.66 9.13
CA SER A 110 -7.74 -10.76 8.65
C SER A 110 -8.76 -10.09 9.56
N GLN A 111 -8.63 -10.24 10.88
CA GLN A 111 -9.56 -9.62 11.83
C GLN A 111 -9.49 -8.09 11.81
N ILE A 112 -8.30 -7.51 11.65
CA ILE A 112 -8.12 -6.05 11.57
C ILE A 112 -8.79 -5.53 10.30
N LYS A 113 -8.55 -6.20 9.16
CA LYS A 113 -9.18 -5.85 7.88
C LYS A 113 -10.71 -5.96 7.92
N ALA A 114 -11.22 -7.04 8.50
CA ALA A 114 -12.66 -7.25 8.66
C ALA A 114 -13.29 -6.22 9.61
N GLN A 115 -12.60 -5.83 10.68
CA GLN A 115 -13.08 -4.79 11.58
C GLN A 115 -13.20 -3.43 10.89
N ASP A 116 -12.21 -3.04 10.09
CA ASP A 116 -12.27 -1.79 9.30
C ASP A 116 -13.50 -1.78 8.37
N LEU A 117 -13.69 -2.84 7.59
CA LEU A 117 -14.82 -2.94 6.67
C LEU A 117 -16.17 -2.91 7.41
N ASN A 118 -16.29 -3.69 8.49
CA ASN A 118 -17.53 -3.77 9.27
C ASN A 118 -17.89 -2.44 9.96
N GLN A 119 -16.89 -1.71 10.46
CA GLN A 119 -17.13 -0.40 11.09
C GLN A 119 -17.64 0.64 10.09
N ASN A 120 -17.29 0.49 8.81
CA ASN A 120 -17.61 1.45 7.77
C ASN A 120 -18.71 0.99 6.80
N VAL A 121 -19.34 -0.17 7.04
CA VAL A 121 -20.36 -0.75 6.17
C VAL A 121 -21.53 0.21 5.89
N ALA A 122 -21.89 1.06 6.86
CA ALA A 122 -22.95 2.04 6.73
C ALA A 122 -22.64 3.13 5.68
N ALA A 123 -21.37 3.34 5.33
CA ALA A 123 -20.93 4.33 4.34
C ALA A 123 -21.01 3.82 2.89
N LEU A 124 -21.10 2.51 2.66
CA LEU A 124 -21.06 1.91 1.32
C LEU A 124 -22.18 2.43 0.41
N ALA A 125 -23.44 2.29 0.82
CA ALA A 125 -24.59 2.71 0.02
C ALA A 125 -24.66 4.25 -0.18
N PRO A 126 -24.42 5.09 0.85
CA PRO A 126 -24.30 6.54 0.66
C PRO A 126 -23.22 6.95 -0.34
N ASN A 127 -22.03 6.34 -0.29
CA ASN A 127 -20.94 6.65 -1.22
C ASN A 127 -21.31 6.25 -2.66
N LEU A 128 -21.97 5.10 -2.85
CA LEU A 128 -22.49 4.71 -4.16
C LEU A 128 -23.52 5.70 -4.72
N LEU A 129 -24.43 6.19 -3.89
CA LEU A 129 -25.40 7.21 -4.29
C LEU A 129 -24.72 8.53 -4.66
N ALA A 130 -23.76 8.98 -3.86
CA ALA A 130 -22.99 10.19 -4.12
C ALA A 130 -22.18 10.08 -5.43
N SER A 131 -21.63 8.90 -5.71
CA SER A 131 -20.81 8.65 -6.90
C SER A 131 -21.55 8.84 -8.24
N GLN A 132 -22.88 8.88 -8.24
CA GLN A 132 -23.67 9.09 -9.46
C GLN A 132 -23.49 10.49 -10.07
N THR A 133 -23.04 11.47 -9.28
CA THR A 133 -22.81 12.85 -9.73
C THR A 133 -21.34 13.21 -9.84
N TRP A 134 -20.45 12.27 -9.54
CA TRP A 134 -19.01 12.51 -9.53
C TRP A 134 -18.44 12.58 -10.94
N ASP A 135 -17.45 13.45 -11.12
CA ASP A 135 -16.54 13.37 -12.26
C ASP A 135 -15.29 12.54 -11.93
N THR A 136 -14.39 12.39 -12.90
CA THR A 136 -13.16 11.60 -12.70
C THR A 136 -12.27 12.14 -11.58
N GLN A 137 -12.24 13.46 -11.35
CA GLN A 137 -11.44 14.04 -10.27
C GLN A 137 -12.01 13.68 -8.90
N ASP A 138 -13.34 13.64 -8.76
CA ASP A 138 -14.00 13.24 -7.54
C ASP A 138 -13.69 11.78 -7.19
N PHE A 139 -13.72 10.86 -8.17
CA PHE A 139 -13.33 9.46 -7.95
C PHE A 139 -11.87 9.32 -7.50
N VAL A 140 -10.95 10.08 -8.12
CA VAL A 140 -9.53 10.09 -7.72
C VAL A 140 -9.36 10.61 -6.30
N LEU A 141 -10.03 11.72 -5.95
CA LEU A 141 -10.00 12.24 -4.58
C LEU A 141 -10.59 11.24 -3.58
N HIS A 142 -11.69 10.58 -3.93
CA HIS A 142 -12.31 9.60 -3.05
C HIS A 142 -11.41 8.37 -2.82
N SER A 143 -10.73 7.90 -3.88
CA SER A 143 -9.69 6.87 -3.81
C SER A 143 -8.53 7.29 -2.89
N LEU A 144 -8.08 8.56 -2.97
CA LEU A 144 -7.08 9.09 -2.04
C LEU A 144 -7.57 9.10 -0.59
N HIS A 145 -8.80 9.56 -0.35
CA HIS A 145 -9.37 9.62 0.99
C HIS A 145 -9.67 8.24 1.58
N GLY A 146 -9.83 7.20 0.77
CA GLY A 146 -9.96 5.81 1.22
C GLY A 146 -8.77 5.37 2.09
N ASN A 147 -7.57 5.89 1.83
CA ASN A 147 -6.33 5.61 2.57
C ASN A 147 -6.33 6.17 4.02
N LYS A 148 -7.44 6.79 4.46
CA LYS A 148 -7.63 7.37 5.81
C LYS A 148 -7.86 6.33 6.92
N SER A 149 -8.25 5.09 6.63
CA SER A 149 -8.59 4.09 7.68
C SER A 149 -7.42 3.76 8.63
N ASP A 150 -6.17 3.87 8.16
CA ASP A 150 -4.98 3.80 9.01
C ASP A 150 -4.91 4.89 10.10
N LEU A 151 -5.55 6.05 9.86
CA LEU A 151 -5.51 7.19 10.78
C LEU A 151 -6.52 7.06 11.91
N SER A 152 -7.65 6.37 11.68
CA SER A 152 -8.63 6.06 12.74
C SER A 152 -8.10 5.07 13.77
N GLN A 153 -7.09 4.26 13.43
CA GLN A 153 -6.40 3.42 14.42
C GLN A 153 -5.51 4.22 15.38
N LEU A 154 -5.19 5.47 15.05
CA LEU A 154 -4.31 6.34 15.85
C LEU A 154 -5.05 7.45 16.59
N LYS A 155 -6.21 7.95 16.12
CA LYS A 155 -7.02 8.98 16.84
C LYS A 155 -8.52 8.87 16.58
N SER A 156 -9.31 8.97 17.66
CA SER A 156 -10.76 9.11 17.62
C SER A 156 -11.21 10.52 17.21
N GLY A 157 -12.07 10.62 16.19
CA GLY A 157 -13.04 11.72 16.04
C GLY A 157 -12.53 13.07 15.52
N SER A 158 -12.39 13.18 14.19
CA SER A 158 -12.68 14.40 13.38
C SER A 158 -12.47 14.03 11.90
N GLU A 159 -13.27 14.57 10.97
CA GLU A 159 -12.94 14.55 9.54
C GLU A 159 -11.54 15.14 9.36
N LEU A 160 -10.55 14.29 9.08
CA LEU A 160 -9.21 14.75 8.76
C LEU A 160 -9.27 15.41 7.38
N ASP A 161 -9.17 16.73 7.37
CA ASP A 161 -9.01 17.53 6.16
C ASP A 161 -7.62 17.21 5.60
N ILE A 162 -7.57 16.35 4.56
CA ILE A 162 -6.30 15.97 3.93
C ILE A 162 -5.82 17.16 3.11
N LYS A 163 -4.58 17.57 3.35
CA LYS A 163 -3.93 18.65 2.61
C LYS A 163 -3.14 18.08 1.45
N LEU A 164 -3.55 18.39 0.22
CA LEU A 164 -2.79 18.08 -0.98
C LEU A 164 -1.57 19.00 -1.09
N LEU A 165 -0.37 18.42 -1.06
CA LEU A 165 0.90 19.13 -1.26
C LEU A 165 1.26 19.24 -2.74
N LEU A 166 0.95 18.21 -3.52
CA LEU A 166 1.08 18.13 -4.97
C LEU A 166 -0.24 17.61 -5.53
N ASP A 167 -0.70 18.22 -6.62
CA ASP A 167 -2.02 17.96 -7.19
C ASP A 167 -1.96 17.96 -8.72
N ASP A 168 -1.53 16.83 -9.28
CA ASP A 168 -1.45 16.57 -10.71
C ASP A 168 -2.74 15.94 -11.26
N ARG A 169 -3.89 16.10 -10.57
CA ARG A 169 -5.18 15.51 -10.98
C ARG A 169 -5.61 15.89 -12.39
N ALA A 170 -5.36 17.12 -12.81
CA ALA A 170 -5.73 17.58 -14.14
C ALA A 170 -4.96 16.79 -15.23
N ALA A 171 -3.67 16.53 -15.03
CA ALA A 171 -2.87 15.71 -15.92
C ALA A 171 -3.31 14.25 -15.89
N LEU A 172 -3.59 13.71 -14.69
CA LEU A 172 -4.12 12.36 -14.54
C LEU A 172 -5.44 12.16 -15.30
N VAL A 173 -6.39 13.10 -15.19
CA VAL A 173 -7.67 13.00 -15.92
C VAL A 173 -7.44 13.03 -17.43
N HIS A 174 -6.53 13.87 -17.92
CA HIS A 174 -6.16 13.90 -19.33
C HIS A 174 -5.59 12.56 -19.80
N ASP A 175 -4.70 11.96 -19.01
CA ASP A 175 -4.10 10.67 -19.36
C ASP A 175 -5.10 9.52 -19.25
N CYS A 176 -6.06 9.57 -18.31
CA CYS A 176 -7.20 8.64 -18.30
C CYS A 176 -8.02 8.72 -19.59
N GLU A 177 -8.32 9.93 -20.09
CA GLU A 177 -9.06 10.10 -21.35
C GLU A 177 -8.31 9.53 -22.58
N ALA A 178 -6.98 9.55 -22.55
CA ALA A 178 -6.14 9.04 -23.63
C ALA A 178 -5.78 7.55 -23.49
N ALA A 179 -5.94 6.97 -22.30
CA ALA A 179 -5.56 5.59 -22.02
C ALA A 179 -6.50 4.58 -22.69
N THR A 180 -5.98 3.37 -22.90
CA THR A 180 -6.78 2.19 -23.27
C THR A 180 -6.72 1.10 -22.19
N HIS A 181 -5.57 1.02 -21.51
CA HIS A 181 -5.30 0.10 -20.41
C HIS A 181 -4.85 0.90 -19.20
N VAL A 182 -5.36 0.51 -18.03
CA VAL A 182 -4.96 1.10 -16.75
C VAL A 182 -4.52 -0.02 -15.83
N ASP A 183 -3.31 0.10 -15.27
CA ASP A 183 -2.84 -0.79 -14.23
C ASP A 183 -2.96 -0.07 -12.89
N VAL A 184 -3.60 -0.69 -11.90
CA VAL A 184 -3.73 -0.14 -10.55
C VAL A 184 -3.02 -1.04 -9.56
N VAL A 185 -2.00 -0.53 -8.87
CA VAL A 185 -1.32 -1.24 -7.79
C VAL A 185 -1.99 -0.85 -6.47
N LEU A 186 -2.72 -1.80 -5.90
CA LEU A 186 -3.53 -1.60 -4.70
C LEU A 186 -2.67 -1.50 -3.44
N ASP A 187 -3.19 -0.75 -2.45
CA ASP A 187 -2.62 -0.61 -1.11
C ASP A 187 -3.47 -1.43 -0.14
N ASN A 188 -4.41 -0.81 0.57
CA ASN A 188 -5.18 -1.44 1.66
C ASN A 188 -6.53 -2.03 1.24
N ALA A 189 -6.93 -3.08 1.97
CA ALA A 189 -8.27 -3.66 1.97
C ALA A 189 -9.31 -2.72 2.63
N GLY A 190 -10.54 -3.22 2.80
CA GLY A 190 -11.60 -2.48 3.48
C GLY A 190 -12.10 -1.28 2.68
N MET A 191 -12.21 -0.13 3.34
CA MET A 191 -12.77 1.07 2.70
C MET A 191 -11.89 1.65 1.60
N GLU A 192 -10.56 1.51 1.68
CA GLU A 192 -9.69 1.97 0.59
C GLU A 192 -9.93 1.16 -0.68
N LEU A 193 -9.96 -0.17 -0.57
CA LEU A 193 -10.29 -1.05 -1.68
C LEU A 193 -11.66 -0.73 -2.27
N PHE A 194 -12.67 -0.45 -1.44
CA PHE A 194 -13.98 -0.02 -1.93
C PHE A 194 -13.90 1.28 -2.75
N SER A 195 -13.21 2.30 -2.25
CA SER A 195 -13.01 3.57 -2.96
C SER A 195 -12.23 3.38 -4.28
N ASP A 196 -11.26 2.48 -4.29
CA ASP A 196 -10.48 2.15 -5.49
C ASP A 196 -11.35 1.43 -6.52
N LEU A 197 -12.23 0.53 -6.09
CA LEU A 197 -13.17 -0.15 -6.99
C LEU A 197 -14.26 0.79 -7.53
N LEU A 198 -14.62 1.86 -6.83
CA LEU A 198 -15.46 2.93 -7.38
C LEU A 198 -14.75 3.62 -8.55
N LEU A 199 -13.49 4.01 -8.37
CA LEU A 199 -12.67 4.60 -9.44
C LEU A 199 -12.50 3.63 -10.62
N VAL A 200 -12.16 2.37 -10.35
CA VAL A 200 -11.98 1.33 -11.39
C VAL A 200 -13.27 1.10 -12.16
N ASN A 201 -14.41 1.02 -11.48
CA ASN A 201 -15.70 0.89 -12.14
C ASN A 201 -15.98 2.09 -13.06
N HIS A 202 -15.72 3.31 -12.59
CA HIS A 202 -15.85 4.52 -13.40
C HIS A 202 -14.93 4.48 -14.62
N LEU A 203 -13.66 4.10 -14.46
CA LEU A 203 -12.71 3.97 -15.57
C LEU A 203 -13.20 3.00 -16.66
N VAL A 204 -13.76 1.85 -16.26
CA VAL A 204 -14.33 0.88 -17.20
C VAL A 204 -15.62 1.41 -17.84
N GLU A 205 -16.55 2.00 -17.07
CA GLU A 205 -17.86 2.42 -17.59
C GLU A 205 -17.81 3.70 -18.42
N ARG A 206 -16.98 4.67 -18.01
CA ARG A 206 -16.86 5.97 -18.65
C ARG A 206 -16.01 5.92 -19.92
N TYR A 207 -14.88 5.22 -19.85
CA TYR A 207 -13.86 5.24 -20.90
C TYR A 207 -13.71 3.91 -21.65
N GLY A 208 -14.31 2.82 -21.14
CA GLY A 208 -14.18 1.50 -21.77
C GLY A 208 -12.80 0.86 -21.58
N HIS A 209 -12.04 1.27 -20.56
CA HIS A 209 -10.71 0.73 -20.31
C HIS A 209 -10.75 -0.75 -19.91
N GLU A 210 -9.68 -1.46 -20.24
CA GLU A 210 -9.31 -2.69 -19.54
C GLU A 210 -8.45 -2.31 -18.33
N VAL A 211 -8.83 -2.75 -17.13
CA VAL A 211 -8.16 -2.38 -15.89
C VAL A 211 -7.52 -3.61 -15.24
N LYS A 212 -6.20 -3.61 -15.06
CA LYS A 212 -5.48 -4.65 -14.31
C LYS A 212 -5.24 -4.21 -12.87
N LEU A 213 -5.85 -4.91 -11.92
CA LEU A 213 -5.68 -4.70 -10.49
C LEU A 213 -4.56 -5.59 -9.95
N HIS A 214 -3.46 -4.97 -9.52
CA HIS A 214 -2.34 -5.63 -8.87
C HIS A 214 -2.55 -5.67 -7.35
N PHE A 215 -2.67 -6.86 -6.78
CA PHE A 215 -2.80 -7.10 -5.35
C PHE A 215 -1.66 -8.00 -4.83
N LYS A 216 -1.54 -8.12 -3.51
CA LYS A 216 -0.43 -8.83 -2.86
C LYS A 216 -0.67 -10.34 -2.90
N SER A 217 0.42 -11.11 -3.00
CA SER A 217 0.35 -12.58 -3.07
C SER A 217 0.13 -13.24 -1.71
N ALA A 218 0.41 -12.50 -0.63
CA ALA A 218 0.31 -12.94 0.75
C ALA A 218 0.13 -11.70 1.66
N PRO A 219 -0.34 -11.88 2.90
CA PRO A 219 -0.54 -10.76 3.81
C PRO A 219 0.77 -10.02 4.12
N ILE A 220 0.77 -8.70 3.94
CA ILE A 220 1.92 -7.83 4.20
C ILE A 220 1.40 -6.47 4.67
N PHE A 221 2.22 -5.73 5.44
CA PHE A 221 1.89 -4.39 5.93
C PHE A 221 0.50 -4.27 6.61
N VAL A 222 0.07 -5.36 7.27
CA VAL A 222 -1.22 -5.49 7.98
C VAL A 222 -2.43 -5.47 7.04
N SER A 223 -2.70 -4.34 6.39
CA SER A 223 -3.96 -4.10 5.68
C SER A 223 -3.87 -4.30 4.17
N ASP A 224 -2.70 -4.63 3.61
CA ASP A 224 -2.59 -4.74 2.16
C ASP A 224 -3.54 -5.81 1.57
N VAL A 225 -4.12 -5.47 0.42
CA VAL A 225 -5.10 -6.30 -0.31
C VAL A 225 -4.48 -7.63 -0.75
N ILE A 226 -5.09 -8.73 -0.33
CA ILE A 226 -4.93 -10.06 -0.94
C ILE A 226 -6.23 -10.48 -1.65
N ARG A 227 -6.24 -11.64 -2.31
CA ARG A 227 -7.40 -12.12 -3.09
C ARG A 227 -8.66 -12.24 -2.22
N GLU A 228 -8.49 -12.74 -1.02
CA GLU A 228 -9.54 -13.01 -0.05
C GLU A 228 -10.25 -11.72 0.37
N ASP A 229 -9.52 -10.61 0.46
CA ASP A 229 -10.09 -9.30 0.82
C ASP A 229 -11.03 -8.75 -0.25
N ILE A 230 -10.73 -9.00 -1.54
CA ILE A 230 -11.61 -8.64 -2.66
C ILE A 230 -12.92 -9.44 -2.56
N GLY A 231 -12.84 -10.75 -2.28
CA GLY A 231 -14.00 -11.59 -2.06
C GLY A 231 -14.85 -11.10 -0.88
N ALA A 232 -14.22 -10.86 0.27
CA ALA A 232 -14.89 -10.39 1.47
C ALA A 232 -15.61 -9.04 1.27
N LEU A 233 -15.01 -8.12 0.50
CA LEU A 233 -15.66 -6.86 0.14
C LEU A 233 -16.88 -7.09 -0.77
N LEU A 234 -16.78 -7.94 -1.79
CA LEU A 234 -17.90 -8.23 -2.69
C LEU A 234 -19.08 -8.87 -1.92
N ASP A 235 -18.79 -9.81 -1.02
CA ASP A 235 -19.81 -10.43 -0.16
C ASP A 235 -20.48 -9.39 0.75
N THR A 236 -19.68 -8.51 1.36
CA THR A 236 -20.19 -7.42 2.20
C THR A 236 -21.10 -6.48 1.39
N LEU A 237 -20.73 -6.12 0.16
CA LEU A 237 -21.55 -5.29 -0.71
C LEU A 237 -22.89 -5.96 -1.08
N LEU A 238 -22.89 -7.27 -1.35
CA LEU A 238 -24.09 -8.05 -1.63
C LEU A 238 -25.07 -8.03 -0.45
N GLU A 239 -24.56 -8.09 0.78
CA GLU A 239 -25.36 -8.09 2.01
C GLU A 239 -25.86 -6.69 2.42
N ASN A 240 -25.21 -5.61 1.96
CA ASN A 240 -25.40 -4.26 2.52
C ASN A 240 -25.93 -3.22 1.50
N LYS A 241 -27.06 -3.51 0.86
CA LYS A 241 -27.77 -2.59 -0.07
C LYS A 241 -26.90 -2.07 -1.24
N ALA A 242 -25.78 -2.72 -1.51
CA ALA A 242 -24.84 -2.39 -2.57
C ALA A 242 -24.67 -3.54 -3.59
N GLY A 243 -25.54 -4.56 -3.53
CA GLY A 243 -25.38 -5.78 -4.32
C GLY A 243 -25.40 -5.60 -5.83
N ALA A 244 -26.09 -4.57 -6.35
CA ALA A 244 -26.04 -4.25 -7.78
C ALA A 244 -24.63 -3.82 -8.23
N PHE A 245 -23.90 -3.09 -7.38
CA PHE A 245 -22.51 -2.70 -7.65
C PHE A 245 -21.59 -3.91 -7.60
N ALA A 246 -21.73 -4.77 -6.59
CA ALA A 246 -20.97 -6.03 -6.50
C ALA A 246 -21.16 -6.92 -7.74
N GLN A 247 -22.41 -7.09 -8.19
CA GLN A 247 -22.72 -7.85 -9.41
C GLN A 247 -22.12 -7.19 -10.66
N SER A 248 -22.12 -5.86 -10.74
CA SER A 248 -21.50 -5.12 -11.84
C SER A 248 -19.99 -5.35 -11.89
N LEU A 249 -19.31 -5.29 -10.74
CA LEU A 249 -17.89 -5.60 -10.63
C LEU A 249 -17.59 -7.05 -11.01
N GLN A 250 -18.35 -8.01 -10.49
CA GLN A 250 -18.19 -9.43 -10.82
C GLN A 250 -18.34 -9.68 -12.32
N ASN A 251 -19.36 -9.09 -12.96
CA ASN A 251 -19.56 -9.21 -14.40
C ASN A 251 -18.37 -8.63 -15.21
N LYS A 252 -17.77 -7.53 -14.76
CA LYS A 252 -16.58 -6.94 -15.41
C LYS A 252 -15.34 -7.82 -15.23
N ILE A 253 -15.19 -8.46 -14.08
CA ILE A 253 -14.14 -9.45 -13.82
C ILE A 253 -14.33 -10.68 -14.73
N ASP A 254 -15.54 -11.23 -14.80
CA ASP A 254 -15.86 -12.40 -15.63
C ASP A 254 -15.62 -12.13 -17.11
N ARG A 255 -15.85 -10.89 -17.56
CA ARG A 255 -15.58 -10.43 -18.93
C ARG A 255 -14.14 -9.99 -19.18
N GLN A 256 -13.25 -10.11 -18.20
CA GLN A 256 -11.85 -9.66 -18.26
C GLN A 256 -11.70 -8.16 -18.57
N GLN A 257 -12.70 -7.33 -18.26
CA GLN A 257 -12.57 -5.87 -18.28
C GLN A 257 -11.85 -5.38 -17.01
N ILE A 258 -11.99 -6.12 -15.91
CA ILE A 258 -11.17 -5.98 -14.70
C ILE A 258 -10.38 -7.27 -14.52
N ILE A 259 -9.05 -7.19 -14.59
CA ILE A 259 -8.15 -8.34 -14.46
C ILE A 259 -7.53 -8.32 -13.07
N LEU A 260 -7.75 -9.37 -12.30
CA LEU A 260 -7.16 -9.53 -10.96
C LEU A 260 -5.79 -10.22 -11.07
N GLN A 261 -4.71 -9.48 -10.83
CA GLN A 261 -3.33 -9.95 -10.91
C GLN A 261 -2.64 -9.89 -9.55
N HIS A 262 -2.00 -10.98 -9.13
CA HIS A 262 -1.01 -10.94 -8.06
C HIS A 262 0.35 -11.32 -8.60
N HIS A 263 1.41 -10.90 -7.91
CA HIS A 263 2.77 -11.31 -8.22
C HIS A 263 3.62 -11.30 -6.94
N PRO A 264 4.52 -12.27 -6.72
CA PRO A 264 5.34 -12.34 -5.51
C PRO A 264 6.24 -11.12 -5.27
N ILE A 265 6.48 -10.32 -6.33
CA ILE A 265 7.27 -9.08 -6.25
C ILE A 265 6.68 -8.05 -5.28
N TRP A 266 5.34 -8.04 -5.16
CA TRP A 266 4.64 -7.10 -4.29
C TRP A 266 4.81 -7.44 -2.80
N THR A 267 5.31 -8.64 -2.49
CA THR A 267 5.56 -9.17 -1.15
C THR A 267 7.03 -9.54 -0.92
N SER A 268 7.94 -9.08 -1.79
CA SER A 268 9.40 -9.30 -1.69
C SER A 268 10.18 -7.98 -1.53
N PRO A 269 11.46 -8.03 -1.10
CA PRO A 269 12.32 -6.85 -0.91
C PRO A 269 12.83 -6.32 -2.26
N THR A 270 11.89 -5.95 -3.13
CA THR A 270 12.13 -5.56 -4.52
C THR A 270 11.51 -4.20 -4.80
N HIS A 271 12.16 -3.41 -5.63
CA HIS A 271 11.73 -2.06 -5.99
C HIS A 271 11.21 -2.00 -7.42
N TYR A 272 10.62 -0.85 -7.81
CA TYR A 272 10.10 -0.69 -9.17
C TYR A 272 11.20 -0.74 -10.25
N THR A 273 12.45 -0.47 -9.89
CA THR A 273 13.64 -0.62 -10.75
C THR A 273 13.91 -2.08 -11.14
N GLN A 274 13.25 -3.03 -10.49
CA GLN A 274 13.46 -4.47 -10.65
C GLN A 274 12.19 -5.19 -11.15
N LEU A 275 11.15 -4.47 -11.59
CA LEU A 275 9.95 -5.12 -12.11
C LEU A 275 10.28 -5.98 -13.33
N PRO A 276 9.74 -7.21 -13.42
CA PRO A 276 9.90 -8.02 -14.61
C PRO A 276 9.12 -7.40 -15.78
N GLU A 277 9.68 -7.56 -16.97
CA GLU A 277 9.04 -7.10 -18.21
C GLU A 277 7.64 -7.71 -18.36
N GLY A 278 6.67 -6.89 -18.76
CA GLY A 278 5.29 -7.31 -19.01
C GLY A 278 4.42 -7.52 -17.77
N LEU A 279 4.95 -7.35 -16.55
CA LEU A 279 4.11 -7.36 -15.35
C LEU A 279 3.10 -6.21 -15.39
N ILE A 280 3.61 -4.99 -15.59
CA ILE A 280 2.78 -3.84 -15.94
C ILE A 280 2.41 -3.96 -17.42
N THR A 281 1.14 -3.76 -17.73
CA THR A 281 0.65 -3.85 -19.11
C THR A 281 1.40 -2.85 -20.01
N PRO A 282 1.95 -3.29 -21.16
CA PRO A 282 2.61 -2.40 -22.12
C PRO A 282 1.76 -1.18 -22.45
N HIS A 283 2.35 0.02 -22.36
CA HIS A 283 1.68 1.31 -22.61
C HIS A 283 0.47 1.65 -21.73
N ALA A 284 0.23 0.93 -20.62
CA ALA A 284 -0.82 1.31 -19.68
C ALA A 284 -0.48 2.59 -18.91
N LEU A 285 -1.52 3.30 -18.48
CA LEU A 285 -1.46 4.27 -17.40
C LEU A 285 -1.34 3.53 -16.07
N LEU A 286 -0.27 3.78 -15.31
CA LEU A 286 -0.03 3.14 -14.02
C LEU A 286 -0.50 4.03 -12.87
N LEU A 287 -1.48 3.57 -12.10
CA LEU A 287 -1.94 4.20 -10.87
C LEU A 287 -1.40 3.41 -9.68
N SER A 288 -0.55 4.04 -8.89
CA SER A 288 -0.01 3.44 -7.67
C SER A 288 -0.67 4.02 -6.44
N LYS A 289 -1.27 3.16 -5.62
CA LYS A 289 -1.91 3.56 -4.37
C LYS A 289 -0.95 3.50 -3.19
N GLY A 290 -1.01 4.50 -2.32
CA GLY A 290 -0.48 4.38 -0.97
C GLY A 290 1.02 4.62 -0.78
N ASP A 291 1.42 4.53 0.49
CA ASP A 291 2.76 4.92 0.96
C ASP A 291 3.82 3.85 0.66
N ALA A 292 3.50 2.57 0.88
CA ALA A 292 4.42 1.47 0.64
C ALA A 292 4.84 1.39 -0.84
N ASN A 293 3.90 1.59 -1.76
CA ASN A 293 4.22 1.63 -3.19
C ASN A 293 5.04 2.87 -3.55
N TYR A 294 4.75 4.04 -2.97
CA TYR A 294 5.56 5.23 -3.19
C TYR A 294 7.02 5.02 -2.75
N ARG A 295 7.24 4.43 -1.57
CA ARG A 295 8.59 4.08 -1.08
C ARG A 295 9.34 3.17 -2.06
N ARG A 296 8.65 2.20 -2.68
CA ARG A 296 9.23 1.29 -3.68
C ARG A 296 9.72 2.01 -4.95
N PHE A 297 9.11 3.11 -5.40
CA PHE A 297 9.59 3.85 -6.58
C PHE A 297 10.96 4.49 -6.37
N PHE A 298 11.31 4.80 -5.12
CA PHE A 298 12.52 5.52 -4.78
C PHE A 298 13.47 4.68 -3.92
N GLU A 299 13.27 3.36 -3.89
CA GLU A 299 14.08 2.40 -3.13
C GLU A 299 14.20 2.72 -1.63
N ASP A 300 13.16 3.37 -1.06
CA ASP A 300 13.10 3.86 0.32
C ASP A 300 14.37 4.62 0.77
N ARG A 301 14.85 5.52 -0.11
CA ARG A 301 16.07 6.30 0.09
C ARG A 301 15.81 7.67 0.72
N VAL A 302 16.83 8.21 1.37
CA VAL A 302 16.84 9.56 1.95
C VAL A 302 17.03 10.60 0.84
N ILE A 303 15.94 10.99 0.20
CA ILE A 303 15.92 11.95 -0.91
C ILE A 303 15.44 13.32 -0.42
N PRO A 304 16.11 14.43 -0.78
CA PRO A 304 15.62 15.78 -0.49
C PRO A 304 14.21 16.00 -1.08
N PRO A 305 13.25 16.57 -0.32
CA PRO A 305 11.89 16.82 -0.81
C PRO A 305 11.80 17.68 -2.07
N THR A 306 12.83 18.48 -2.31
CA THR A 306 12.95 19.38 -3.46
C THR A 306 13.48 18.72 -4.72
N GLN A 307 13.96 17.47 -4.62
CA GLN A 307 14.50 16.77 -5.77
C GLN A 307 13.37 16.44 -6.77
N PRO A 308 13.49 16.78 -8.07
CA PRO A 308 12.46 16.46 -9.05
C PRO A 308 12.30 14.94 -9.23
N SER A 309 11.06 14.49 -9.30
CA SER A 309 10.72 13.06 -9.38
C SER A 309 11.04 12.42 -10.73
N ALA A 310 10.77 13.14 -11.83
CA ALA A 310 10.93 12.60 -13.18
C ALA A 310 12.35 12.08 -13.50
N PRO A 311 13.45 12.80 -13.18
CA PRO A 311 14.80 12.24 -13.37
C PRO A 311 15.06 10.99 -12.52
N LEU A 312 14.53 10.92 -11.29
CA LEU A 312 14.69 9.77 -10.39
C LEU A 312 13.90 8.55 -10.86
N CYS A 313 12.78 8.77 -11.55
CA CYS A 313 11.88 7.74 -12.06
C CYS A 313 12.06 7.49 -13.57
N SER A 314 13.19 7.90 -14.15
CA SER A 314 13.49 7.74 -15.59
C SER A 314 13.59 6.30 -16.09
N TYR A 315 13.57 5.32 -15.18
CA TYR A 315 13.48 3.90 -15.50
C TYR A 315 12.04 3.44 -15.78
N LEU A 316 11.03 4.26 -15.45
CA LEU A 316 9.65 4.00 -15.81
C LEU A 316 9.47 4.20 -17.31
N THR A 317 8.67 3.33 -17.92
CA THR A 317 8.36 3.34 -19.36
C THR A 317 6.88 3.65 -19.63
N HIS A 318 6.15 4.00 -18.57
CA HIS A 318 4.69 4.16 -18.55
C HIS A 318 4.32 5.48 -17.87
N PRO A 319 3.28 6.20 -18.35
CA PRO A 319 2.69 7.29 -17.58
C PRO A 319 2.31 6.78 -16.19
N THR A 320 2.86 7.40 -15.14
CA THR A 320 2.74 6.86 -13.78
C THR A 320 2.31 7.94 -12.79
N TYR A 321 1.26 7.65 -12.04
CA TYR A 321 0.74 8.52 -11.00
C TYR A 321 0.69 7.82 -9.65
N CYS A 322 1.12 8.52 -8.61
CA CYS A 322 0.97 8.10 -7.23
C CYS A 322 -0.19 8.82 -6.57
N ILE A 323 -1.13 8.07 -5.98
CA ILE A 323 -2.21 8.58 -5.15
C ILE A 323 -1.91 8.15 -3.71
N ARG A 324 -1.35 9.07 -2.91
CA ARG A 324 -0.71 8.73 -1.64
C ARG A 324 -1.05 9.70 -0.53
N THR A 325 -1.37 9.16 0.63
CA THR A 325 -1.25 9.85 1.92
C THR A 325 0.14 9.62 2.52
N LEU A 326 0.80 10.68 3.00
CA LEU A 326 2.19 10.64 3.45
C LEU A 326 2.32 9.94 4.82
N LYS A 327 2.99 8.79 4.86
CA LYS A 327 3.22 7.96 6.06
C LYS A 327 4.69 7.49 6.19
N SER A 328 5.63 8.15 5.51
CA SER A 328 7.07 7.84 5.56
C SER A 328 7.94 9.05 5.22
N ASP A 329 9.22 9.00 5.59
CA ASP A 329 10.18 10.11 5.52
C ASP A 329 10.53 10.61 4.10
N ILE A 330 10.04 9.92 3.07
CA ILE A 330 10.29 10.23 1.67
C ILE A 330 9.17 11.07 1.05
N GLN A 331 9.56 12.16 0.40
CA GLN A 331 8.75 12.94 -0.53
C GLN A 331 9.69 13.53 -1.57
N THR A 332 9.21 13.79 -2.79
CA THR A 332 9.99 14.43 -3.86
C THR A 332 9.14 15.46 -4.60
N GLY A 333 9.76 16.35 -5.39
CA GLY A 333 9.05 17.28 -6.27
C GLY A 333 8.42 18.51 -5.61
N LEU A 334 8.66 18.76 -4.32
CA LEU A 334 8.21 20.01 -3.68
C LEU A 334 9.08 21.20 -4.09
N SER A 335 8.51 22.41 -4.06
CA SER A 335 9.35 23.61 -4.10
C SER A 335 10.13 23.81 -2.80
N ALA A 336 11.26 24.51 -2.87
CA ALA A 336 12.06 24.82 -1.68
C ALA A 336 11.25 25.58 -0.62
N SER A 337 10.46 26.56 -1.04
CA SER A 337 9.61 27.34 -0.13
C SER A 337 8.52 26.49 0.53
N GLN A 338 7.91 25.54 -0.18
CA GLN A 338 6.95 24.61 0.43
C GLN A 338 7.63 23.71 1.46
N SER A 339 8.79 23.13 1.13
CA SER A 339 9.52 22.25 2.05
C SER A 339 9.92 22.98 3.32
N GLU A 340 10.53 24.17 3.20
CA GLU A 340 10.95 24.98 4.35
C GLU A 340 9.77 25.37 5.25
N LEU A 341 8.63 25.72 4.66
CA LEU A 341 7.42 26.06 5.39
C LEU A 341 6.87 24.86 6.18
N LEU A 342 6.83 23.68 5.55
CA LEU A 342 6.37 22.45 6.19
C LEU A 342 7.30 22.05 7.34
N ASP A 343 8.61 22.09 7.13
CA ASP A 343 9.61 21.77 8.18
C ASP A 343 9.48 22.72 9.39
N LEU A 344 9.10 23.98 9.16
CA LEU A 344 8.90 24.97 10.23
C LEU A 344 7.55 24.79 10.97
N GLN A 345 6.46 24.51 10.24
CA GLN A 345 5.10 24.56 10.79
C GLN A 345 4.56 23.21 11.24
N GLU A 346 4.98 22.13 10.59
CA GLU A 346 4.46 20.78 10.76
C GLU A 346 5.63 19.78 10.80
N PRO A 347 6.41 19.67 11.89
CA PRO A 347 7.63 18.83 11.92
C PRO A 347 7.42 17.34 11.58
N ASP A 348 6.19 16.84 11.69
CA ASP A 348 5.77 15.48 11.34
C ASP A 348 5.01 15.39 10.00
N TRP A 349 5.10 16.41 9.13
CA TRP A 349 4.29 16.54 7.91
C TRP A 349 4.37 15.32 6.98
N LYS A 350 5.51 14.62 6.96
CA LYS A 350 5.75 13.43 6.14
C LYS A 350 5.14 12.14 6.67
N VAL A 351 4.85 12.08 7.96
CA VAL A 351 4.50 10.83 8.66
C VAL A 351 3.19 10.91 9.45
N SER A 352 2.58 12.09 9.48
CA SER A 352 1.32 12.34 10.18
C SER A 352 0.08 11.75 9.49
N GLY A 353 0.19 11.42 8.20
CA GLY A 353 -0.93 11.04 7.33
C GLY A 353 -1.96 12.14 7.08
N LYS A 354 -1.67 13.40 7.43
CA LYS A 354 -2.54 14.55 7.13
C LYS A 354 -2.27 15.16 5.76
N ASN A 355 -1.05 14.97 5.27
CA ASN A 355 -0.63 15.46 3.97
C ASN A 355 -0.74 14.35 2.93
N ALA A 356 -1.05 14.72 1.70
CA ALA A 356 -1.17 13.80 0.58
C ALA A 356 -0.62 14.40 -0.70
N VAL A 357 -0.40 13.53 -1.68
CA VAL A 357 -0.03 13.90 -3.04
C VAL A 357 -0.83 13.09 -4.03
N ILE A 358 -1.21 13.76 -5.12
CA ILE A 358 -1.53 13.12 -6.40
C ILE A 358 -0.44 13.61 -7.33
N GLN A 359 0.52 12.73 -7.62
CA GLN A 359 1.80 13.13 -8.21
C GLN A 359 2.11 12.32 -9.45
N MET A 360 2.41 13.01 -10.55
CA MET A 360 2.98 12.41 -11.76
C MET A 360 4.46 12.11 -11.54
N LEU A 361 4.89 10.89 -11.85
CA LEU A 361 6.29 10.45 -11.72
C LEU A 361 7.02 10.38 -13.06
N HIS A 362 6.32 10.04 -14.14
CA HIS A 362 6.86 9.88 -15.49
C HIS A 362 5.80 10.21 -16.53
#